data_AF-A0A4Q0RWT1-F1
#
_entry.id   AF-A0A4Q0RWT1-F1
#
_cell.length_a   1.000
_cell.length_b   1.000
_cell.length_c   1.000
_cell.angle_alpha   90.00
_cell.angle_beta   90.00
_cell.angle_gamma   90.00
#
_symmetry.space_group_name_H-M   'P 1'
#
loop_
_entity.id
_entity.type
_entity.pdbx_description
1 polymer ?
#
loop_
_entity_poly.entity_id
_entity_poly.type
_entity_poly.pdbx_seq_one_letter_code
_entity_poly.pdbx_strand_id
1 'polypeptide(L)'
;MIKASMQTTSRNDYLVRKGADADRSMMTIETLSKAFGIRPFVVRRLSKSGLIPVVRAKVRSPVRMAVSDVLPLVAEMKDALSDLATAGRLGLPVTVLPSLLDRGLIRRLEGPVCGLVPGYRGFSKSSVDELLDKIWSKALPAGDKCHSIAFAARSMGPGETPWAAIISAIVAGDVEILDKGTKSRNLRFSLAVEDVDAFVAGVSEHVIGTSGNFKPPEWIAQSTAAEILHVNVAFVSRLAHARPELLPQRGPGFTPYSTMEVQALAGVYIFVAEIARRSGMHPRRVPTWLRSNGVHPEIALQENRDFGYLRLAVEPLLTEVIGETAGKKAALAEAPETVRTRFIAAVAAGAGPKATAGAMGLPYRQAKRWVEVWRETGAVVERKHGVRSQLDDHEDFLRKLVADQPTIKLAEIYEAITGRGVKTSKTSIWNALTRFGIALADRDARHAADVQKLLSES
;
A
#
# COMPACT_ATOMS: atom_id res chain seq x y z
N MET A 1 4.09 7.92 45.30
CA MET A 1 2.95 7.55 46.17
C MET A 1 2.34 8.82 46.73
N ILE A 2 1.25 9.31 46.15
CA ILE A 2 0.47 10.43 46.70
C ILE A 2 -0.85 9.83 47.18
N LYS A 3 -1.08 9.86 48.49
CA LYS A 3 -2.31 9.38 49.12
C LYS A 3 -3.49 10.22 48.63
N ALA A 4 -4.37 9.62 47.85
CA ALA A 4 -5.66 10.19 47.50
C ALA A 4 -6.59 10.12 48.74
N SER A 5 -6.68 11.21 49.49
CA SER A 5 -7.83 11.40 50.38
C SER A 5 -8.97 12.02 49.57
N MET A 6 -9.95 11.20 49.18
CA MET A 6 -11.26 11.64 48.68
C MET A 6 -12.07 12.28 49.83
N GLN A 7 -11.63 13.44 50.32
CA GLN A 7 -12.50 14.31 51.11
C GLN A 7 -13.22 15.26 50.15
N THR A 8 -14.53 15.09 50.10
CA THR A 8 -15.49 16.00 49.48
C THR A 8 -15.11 17.45 49.81
N THR A 9 -14.65 18.23 48.82
CA THR A 9 -14.35 19.66 48.98
C THR A 9 -15.61 20.52 49.16
N SER A 10 -16.73 19.95 49.59
CA SER A 10 -17.82 20.71 50.18
C SER A 10 -17.45 21.08 51.61
N ARG A 11 -16.56 22.06 51.78
CA ARG A 11 -16.43 22.75 53.07
C ARG A 11 -17.78 23.42 53.34
N ASN A 12 -18.48 22.94 54.36
CA ASN A 12 -19.78 23.45 54.81
C ASN A 12 -19.71 24.85 55.44
N ASP A 13 -18.52 25.46 55.49
CA ASP A 13 -18.28 26.70 56.25
C ASP A 13 -18.45 27.99 55.44
N TYR A 14 -18.75 27.92 54.14
CA TYR A 14 -19.10 29.11 53.36
C TYR A 14 -20.61 29.36 53.40
N LEU A 15 -21.08 29.94 54.52
CA LEU A 15 -22.32 30.71 54.52
C LEU A 15 -22.16 31.84 53.51
N VAL A 16 -23.02 31.86 52.48
CA VAL A 16 -23.08 32.91 51.45
C VAL A 16 -23.09 34.28 52.14
N ARG A 17 -21.97 35.01 52.10
CA ARG A 17 -21.88 36.33 52.71
C ARG A 17 -22.39 37.34 51.70
N LYS A 18 -23.54 37.95 52.01
CA LYS A 18 -24.14 39.03 51.22
C LYS A 18 -23.09 40.15 51.04
N GLY A 19 -22.58 40.34 49.83
CA GLY A 19 -21.68 41.44 49.46
C GLY A 19 -20.23 41.04 49.13
N ALA A 20 -19.64 40.02 49.75
CA ALA A 20 -18.23 39.64 49.50
C ALA A 20 -18.06 38.74 48.27
N ASP A 21 -19.07 37.92 47.95
CA ASP A 21 -19.11 37.04 46.77
C ASP A 21 -19.57 37.77 45.49
N ALA A 22 -19.73 39.10 45.54
CA ALA A 22 -20.09 39.93 44.39
C ALA A 22 -18.87 40.22 43.48
N ASP A 23 -17.67 40.20 44.03
CA ASP A 23 -16.41 40.56 43.35
C ASP A 23 -15.90 39.47 42.40
N ARG A 24 -16.21 38.21 42.71
CA ARG A 24 -16.10 37.10 41.76
C ARG A 24 -17.47 36.97 41.13
N SER A 25 -17.62 37.16 39.83
CA SER A 25 -18.90 37.02 39.14
C SER A 25 -19.43 35.57 39.25
N MET A 26 -20.05 35.22 40.38
CA MET A 26 -20.49 33.88 40.72
C MET A 26 -21.74 33.54 39.91
N MET A 27 -21.60 32.68 38.91
CA MET A 27 -22.66 32.34 37.97
C MET A 27 -23.14 30.90 38.18
N THR A 28 -24.41 30.65 37.88
CA THR A 28 -24.95 29.28 37.87
C THR A 28 -24.43 28.52 36.64
N ILE A 29 -24.59 27.19 36.64
CA ILE A 29 -24.27 26.34 35.48
C ILE A 29 -24.98 26.85 34.20
N GLU A 30 -26.26 27.21 34.30
CA GLU A 30 -27.08 27.68 33.18
C GLU A 30 -26.60 29.04 32.67
N THR A 31 -26.32 29.97 33.58
CA THR A 31 -25.80 31.30 33.21
C THR A 31 -24.42 31.19 32.57
N LEU A 32 -23.50 30.38 33.11
CA LEU A 32 -22.19 30.12 32.51
C LEU A 32 -22.31 29.50 31.12
N SER A 33 -23.22 28.53 30.97
CA SER A 33 -23.44 27.85 29.69
C SER A 33 -23.94 28.84 28.62
N LYS A 34 -24.91 29.69 28.97
CA LYS A 34 -25.49 30.67 28.05
C LYS A 34 -24.53 31.82 27.73
N ALA A 35 -23.85 32.38 28.73
CA ALA A 35 -22.98 33.53 28.57
C ALA A 35 -21.72 33.22 27.74
N PHE A 36 -21.19 31.99 27.85
CA PHE A 36 -19.91 31.61 27.21
C PHE A 36 -20.05 30.49 26.16
N GLY A 37 -21.29 30.13 25.79
CA GLY A 37 -21.57 29.09 24.80
C GLY A 37 -21.01 27.72 25.19
N ILE A 38 -20.98 27.40 26.49
CA ILE A 38 -20.42 26.14 27.00
C ILE A 38 -21.54 25.13 27.14
N ARG A 39 -21.29 23.87 26.76
CA ARG A 39 -22.29 22.81 26.95
C ARG A 39 -22.55 22.59 28.46
N PRO A 40 -23.81 22.59 28.93
CA PRO A 40 -24.13 22.46 30.36
C PRO A 40 -23.53 21.24 31.05
N PHE A 41 -23.36 20.14 30.31
CA PHE A 41 -22.73 18.93 30.82
C PHE A 41 -21.26 19.13 31.20
N VAL A 42 -20.51 19.95 30.46
CA VAL A 42 -19.07 20.24 30.72
C VAL A 42 -18.93 21.00 32.03
N VAL A 43 -19.71 22.07 32.20
CA VAL A 43 -19.74 22.89 33.42
C VAL A 43 -20.21 22.06 34.63
N ARG A 44 -21.20 21.18 34.43
CA ARG A 44 -21.67 20.24 35.47
C ARG A 44 -20.63 19.20 35.85
N ARG A 45 -19.77 18.78 34.92
CA ARG A 45 -18.67 17.85 35.21
C ARG A 45 -17.59 18.53 36.03
N LEU A 46 -17.23 19.76 35.69
CA LEU A 46 -16.30 20.59 36.47
C LEU A 46 -16.80 20.81 37.89
N SER A 47 -18.09 21.12 38.09
CA SER A 47 -18.62 21.33 39.43
C SER A 47 -18.57 20.08 40.33
N LYS A 48 -18.52 18.89 39.72
CA LYS A 48 -18.40 17.61 40.43
C LYS A 48 -16.96 17.11 40.55
N SER A 49 -16.01 17.76 39.87
CA SER A 49 -14.62 17.31 39.78
C SER A 49 -13.78 17.59 41.02
N GLY A 50 -14.19 18.56 41.85
CA GLY A 50 -13.38 19.08 42.95
C GLY A 50 -12.25 20.03 42.51
N LEU A 51 -12.07 20.28 41.21
CA LEU A 51 -11.04 21.20 40.69
C LEU A 51 -11.36 22.68 40.89
N ILE A 52 -12.64 23.01 41.11
CA ILE A 52 -13.10 24.39 41.32
C ILE A 52 -13.94 24.48 42.58
N PRO A 53 -13.81 25.57 43.35
CA PRO A 53 -14.72 25.87 44.44
C PRO A 53 -16.16 26.00 43.94
N VAL A 54 -17.09 25.36 44.64
CA VAL A 54 -18.51 25.36 44.31
C VAL A 54 -19.30 25.82 45.52
N VAL A 55 -20.20 26.79 45.31
CA VAL A 55 -21.08 27.31 46.35
C VAL A 55 -22.53 26.92 46.04
N ARG A 56 -23.25 26.44 47.05
CA ARG A 56 -24.70 26.19 47.00
C ARG A 56 -25.33 26.55 48.34
N ALA A 57 -26.51 27.16 48.32
CA ALA A 57 -27.19 27.55 49.55
C ALA A 57 -27.83 26.35 50.29
N LYS A 58 -28.38 25.39 49.54
CA LYS A 58 -28.95 24.12 50.03
C LYS A 58 -28.68 23.00 49.02
N VAL A 59 -28.93 21.75 49.39
CA VAL A 59 -28.70 20.56 48.54
C VAL A 59 -29.39 20.66 47.17
N ARG A 60 -30.60 21.22 47.11
CA ARG A 60 -31.38 21.41 45.87
C ARG A 60 -31.18 22.78 45.22
N SER A 61 -30.38 23.68 45.81
CA SER A 61 -30.15 25.01 45.24
C SER A 61 -29.19 24.95 44.06
N PRO A 62 -29.30 25.89 43.10
CA PRO A 62 -28.36 25.98 41.98
C PRO A 62 -26.92 26.12 42.47
N VAL A 63 -26.03 25.33 41.85
CA VAL A 63 -24.59 25.41 42.03
C VAL A 63 -24.07 26.68 41.37
N ARG A 64 -23.32 27.48 42.12
CA ARG A 64 -22.63 28.70 41.65
C ARG A 64 -21.12 28.51 41.71
N MET A 65 -20.43 29.03 40.69
CA MET A 65 -18.98 28.96 40.54
C MET A 65 -18.45 30.30 40.02
N ALA A 66 -17.21 30.63 40.37
CA ALA A 66 -16.57 31.85 39.91
C ALA A 66 -16.18 31.70 38.43
N VAL A 67 -16.47 32.73 37.63
CA VAL A 67 -16.09 32.75 36.20
C VAL A 67 -14.57 32.61 36.04
N SER A 68 -13.77 33.24 36.92
CA SER A 68 -12.30 33.17 36.92
C SER A 68 -11.75 31.74 37.08
N ASP A 69 -12.46 30.91 37.86
CA ASP A 69 -12.01 29.56 38.17
C ASP A 69 -12.50 28.57 37.09
N VAL A 70 -13.64 28.87 36.46
CA VAL A 70 -14.26 28.02 35.44
C VAL A 70 -13.61 28.20 34.06
N LEU A 71 -13.38 29.44 33.61
CA LEU A 71 -12.99 29.70 32.22
C LEU A 71 -11.66 29.05 31.78
N PRO A 72 -10.57 29.08 32.57
CA PRO A 72 -9.31 28.41 32.19
C PRO A 72 -9.50 26.91 31.99
N LEU A 73 -10.19 26.23 32.92
CA LEU A 73 -10.46 24.81 32.83
C LEU A 73 -11.41 24.45 31.69
N VAL A 74 -12.34 25.33 31.35
CA VAL A 74 -13.20 25.15 30.18
C VAL A 74 -12.40 25.23 28.88
N ALA A 75 -11.42 26.14 28.79
CA ALA A 75 -10.53 26.22 27.64
C ALA A 75 -9.70 24.93 27.50
N GLU A 76 -9.09 24.45 28.59
CA GLU A 76 -8.40 23.16 28.64
C GLU A 76 -9.33 21.98 28.27
N MET A 77 -10.58 21.97 28.77
CA MET A 77 -11.56 20.94 28.42
C MET A 77 -11.99 20.97 26.95
N LYS A 78 -12.05 22.15 26.33
CA LYS A 78 -12.33 22.28 24.89
C LYS A 78 -11.16 21.76 24.05
N ASP A 79 -9.95 21.83 24.60
CA ASP A 79 -8.74 21.29 23.99
C ASP A 79 -8.51 19.80 24.32
N ALA A 80 -9.29 19.19 25.21
CA ALA A 80 -9.11 17.81 25.61
C ALA A 80 -9.73 16.82 24.62
N LEU A 81 -8.93 15.91 24.06
CA LEU A 81 -9.38 14.71 23.35
C LEU A 81 -9.02 13.43 24.11
N SER A 82 -9.91 12.45 24.10
CA SER A 82 -9.57 11.07 24.52
C SER A 82 -8.79 10.34 23.42
N ASP A 83 -8.19 9.20 23.75
CA ASP A 83 -7.48 8.34 22.80
C ASP A 83 -8.36 7.98 21.59
N LEU A 84 -9.59 7.51 21.84
CA LEU A 84 -10.55 7.17 20.77
C LEU A 84 -10.94 8.39 19.91
N ALA A 85 -11.15 9.55 20.54
CA ALA A 85 -11.49 10.77 19.81
C ALA A 85 -10.30 11.27 18.97
N THR A 86 -9.08 11.13 19.48
CA THR A 86 -7.83 11.49 18.79
C THR A 86 -7.61 10.59 17.57
N ALA A 87 -7.66 9.27 17.78
CA ALA A 87 -7.58 8.27 16.71
C ALA A 87 -8.65 8.49 15.64
N GLY A 88 -9.91 8.71 16.06
CA GLY A 88 -11.02 8.98 15.14
C GLY A 88 -10.88 10.29 14.36
N ARG A 89 -10.24 11.31 14.95
CA ARG A 89 -9.98 12.60 14.30
C ARG A 89 -8.84 12.54 13.29
N LEU A 90 -7.82 11.73 13.55
CA LEU A 90 -6.74 11.45 12.59
C LEU A 90 -7.14 10.39 11.55
N GLY A 91 -8.16 9.59 11.86
CA GLY A 91 -8.52 8.40 11.11
C GLY A 91 -7.52 7.25 11.26
N LEU A 92 -6.64 7.28 12.26
CA LEU A 92 -5.59 6.29 12.50
C LEU A 92 -6.00 5.30 13.60
N PRO A 93 -5.39 4.10 13.67
CA PRO A 93 -5.56 3.20 14.81
C PRO A 93 -5.09 3.84 16.13
N VAL A 94 -5.75 3.49 17.25
CA VAL A 94 -5.40 3.98 18.60
C VAL A 94 -3.98 3.56 19.02
N THR A 95 -3.49 2.42 18.51
CA THR A 95 -2.12 1.92 18.72
C THR A 95 -1.03 2.88 18.31
N VAL A 96 -1.33 3.76 17.36
CA VAL A 96 -0.35 4.63 16.73
C VAL A 96 -0.06 5.88 17.58
N LEU A 97 -0.98 6.24 18.49
CA LEU A 97 -0.90 7.49 19.25
C LEU A 97 0.37 7.64 20.12
N PRO A 98 0.85 6.61 20.84
CA PRO A 98 2.11 6.70 21.58
C PRO A 98 3.29 7.01 20.66
N SER A 99 3.40 6.32 19.52
CA SER A 99 4.47 6.55 18.57
C SER A 99 4.41 7.94 17.94
N LEU A 100 3.21 8.52 17.76
CA LEU A 100 3.07 9.92 17.35
C LEU A 100 3.52 10.90 18.44
N LEU A 101 3.25 10.58 19.71
CA LEU A 101 3.69 11.36 20.86
C LEU A 101 5.21 11.34 21.00
N ASP A 102 5.83 10.15 20.91
CA ASP A 102 7.28 9.96 21.02
C ASP A 102 8.03 10.71 19.91
N ARG A 103 7.40 10.86 18.74
CA ARG A 103 7.92 11.64 17.61
C ARG A 103 7.59 13.14 17.69
N GLY A 104 6.94 13.59 18.76
CA GLY A 104 6.54 14.98 18.95
C GLY A 104 5.51 15.50 17.95
N LEU A 105 4.81 14.60 17.24
CA LEU A 105 3.83 14.96 16.22
C LEU A 105 2.49 15.39 16.83
N ILE A 106 2.15 14.87 18.02
CA ILE A 106 1.01 15.28 18.83
C ILE A 106 1.46 15.53 20.26
N ARG A 107 0.72 16.34 21.02
CA ARG A 107 1.04 16.66 22.41
C ARG A 107 0.04 16.00 23.36
N ARG A 108 0.57 15.47 24.46
CA ARG A 108 -0.26 14.98 25.58
C ARG A 108 -1.00 16.18 26.19
N LEU A 109 -2.23 15.96 26.61
CA LEU A 109 -2.94 16.95 27.41
C LEU A 109 -2.24 17.05 28.77
N GLU A 110 -1.94 18.28 29.18
CA GLU A 110 -1.40 18.59 30.50
C GLU A 110 -2.42 19.36 31.31
N GLY A 111 -2.27 19.33 32.65
CA GLY A 111 -3.09 20.12 33.55
C GLY A 111 -4.19 19.34 34.31
N PRO A 112 -4.95 20.05 35.16
CA PRO A 112 -5.93 19.47 36.08
C PRO A 112 -7.10 18.78 35.37
N VAL A 113 -7.39 19.16 34.12
CA VAL A 113 -8.49 18.59 33.32
C VAL A 113 -8.22 17.16 32.84
N CYS A 114 -6.98 16.68 32.84
CA CYS A 114 -6.63 15.32 32.42
C CYS A 114 -7.40 14.24 33.20
N GLY A 115 -7.63 14.46 34.49
CA GLY A 115 -8.43 13.58 35.35
C GLY A 115 -9.91 13.49 34.96
N LEU A 116 -10.38 14.39 34.10
CA LEU A 116 -11.75 14.46 33.60
C LEU A 116 -11.89 13.93 32.18
N VAL A 117 -10.83 13.45 31.55
CA VAL A 117 -10.93 12.75 30.26
C VAL A 117 -11.25 11.27 30.52
N PRO A 118 -12.26 10.67 29.87
CA PRO A 118 -12.51 9.24 30.00
C PRO A 118 -11.23 8.43 29.70
N GLY A 119 -10.80 7.58 30.65
CA GLY A 119 -9.57 6.80 30.54
C GLY A 119 -8.31 7.46 31.11
N TYR A 120 -8.39 8.68 31.67
CA TYR A 120 -7.28 9.41 32.34
C TYR A 120 -6.03 9.62 31.46
N ARG A 121 -6.19 9.50 30.14
CA ARG A 121 -5.19 9.77 29.10
C ARG A 121 -5.88 10.58 28.01
N GLY A 122 -5.25 11.67 27.60
CA GLY A 122 -5.81 12.57 26.60
C GLY A 122 -4.73 13.35 25.89
N PHE A 123 -5.11 13.90 24.74
CA PHE A 123 -4.25 14.67 23.84
C PHE A 123 -4.82 16.07 23.65
N SER A 124 -3.95 17.03 23.34
CA SER A 124 -4.35 18.38 22.97
C SER A 124 -4.97 18.37 21.57
N LYS A 125 -6.23 18.80 21.47
CA LYS A 125 -6.98 18.95 20.22
C LYS A 125 -6.26 19.89 19.27
N SER A 126 -5.76 21.01 19.79
CA SER A 126 -4.98 22.01 19.04
C SER A 126 -3.74 21.36 18.43
N SER A 127 -3.01 20.53 19.19
CA SER A 127 -1.85 19.82 18.64
C SER A 127 -2.21 18.83 17.51
N VAL A 128 -3.36 18.17 17.63
CA VAL A 128 -3.87 17.24 16.60
C VAL A 128 -4.33 17.99 15.35
N ASP A 129 -4.97 19.15 15.53
CA ASP A 129 -5.39 20.03 14.44
C ASP A 129 -4.18 20.65 13.73
N GLU A 130 -3.16 21.12 14.47
CA GLU A 130 -1.88 21.57 13.91
C GLU A 130 -1.21 20.49 13.04
N LEU A 131 -1.22 19.22 13.49
CA LEU A 131 -0.68 18.10 12.73
C LEU A 131 -1.47 17.87 11.43
N LEU A 132 -2.81 17.88 11.51
CA LEU A 132 -3.66 17.73 10.33
C LEU A 132 -3.39 18.87 9.33
N ASP A 133 -3.31 20.11 9.78
CA ASP A 133 -3.03 21.26 8.93
C ASP A 133 -1.66 21.14 8.23
N LYS A 134 -0.62 20.70 8.95
CA LYS A 134 0.69 20.41 8.36
C LYS A 134 0.61 19.35 7.26
N ILE A 135 -0.08 18.24 7.53
CA ILE A 135 -0.25 17.15 6.55
C ILE A 135 -1.00 17.66 5.31
N TRP A 136 -2.12 18.36 5.50
CA TRP A 136 -2.95 18.84 4.39
C TRP A 136 -2.28 19.96 3.59
N SER A 137 -1.43 20.77 4.21
CA SER A 137 -0.65 21.79 3.50
C SER A 137 0.37 21.22 2.53
N LYS A 138 0.77 19.95 2.72
CA LYS A 138 1.69 19.21 1.85
C LYS A 138 0.98 18.42 0.76
N ALA A 139 -0.35 18.28 0.81
CA ALA A 139 -1.09 17.48 -0.14
C ALA A 139 -1.37 18.23 -1.44
N LEU A 140 -0.97 17.65 -2.57
CA LEU A 140 -1.28 18.16 -3.90
C LEU A 140 -2.64 17.62 -4.40
N PRO A 141 -3.34 18.27 -5.34
CA PRO A 141 -4.58 17.72 -5.88
C PRO A 141 -4.34 16.39 -6.62
N ALA A 142 -5.15 15.37 -6.34
CA ALA A 142 -5.01 14.06 -6.99
C ALA A 142 -5.41 14.08 -8.47
N GLY A 143 -4.57 13.44 -9.31
CA GLY A 143 -4.91 13.07 -10.69
C GLY A 143 -5.64 11.71 -10.80
N ASP A 144 -5.85 11.24 -12.03
CA ASP A 144 -6.65 10.04 -12.32
C ASP A 144 -6.05 8.72 -11.82
N LYS A 145 -4.72 8.65 -11.61
CA LYS A 145 -4.02 7.42 -11.21
C LYS A 145 -3.38 7.59 -9.84
N CYS A 146 -4.13 7.32 -8.79
CA CYS A 146 -3.60 7.34 -7.43
C CYS A 146 -4.14 6.19 -6.57
N HIS A 147 -3.32 5.73 -5.64
CA HIS A 147 -3.65 4.71 -4.65
C HIS A 147 -3.78 5.34 -3.27
N SER A 148 -4.77 4.95 -2.46
CA SER A 148 -4.87 5.47 -1.09
C SER A 148 -3.62 5.14 -0.27
N ILE A 149 -3.22 6.00 0.68
CA ILE A 149 -2.07 5.68 1.54
C ILE A 149 -2.29 4.39 2.34
N ALA A 150 -3.53 4.04 2.72
CA ALA A 150 -3.83 2.73 3.34
C ALA A 150 -3.56 1.53 2.43
N PHE A 151 -3.61 1.73 1.12
CA PHE A 151 -3.25 0.69 0.16
C PHE A 151 -1.72 0.60 0.05
N ALA A 152 -1.05 1.73 -0.12
CA ALA A 152 0.41 1.80 -0.25
C ALA A 152 1.12 1.31 1.02
N ALA A 153 0.59 1.63 2.19
CA ALA A 153 1.14 1.23 3.48
C ALA A 153 1.18 -0.30 3.68
N ARG A 154 0.32 -1.07 2.99
CA ARG A 154 0.37 -2.54 2.99
C ARG A 154 1.56 -3.12 2.20
N SER A 155 2.31 -2.29 1.48
CA SER A 155 3.54 -2.67 0.79
C SER A 155 4.77 -2.66 1.71
N MET A 156 4.66 -2.09 2.92
CA MET A 156 5.77 -1.94 3.88
C MET A 156 6.21 -3.26 4.55
N GLY A 157 5.62 -4.41 4.19
CA GLY A 157 5.93 -5.72 4.75
C GLY A 157 4.88 -6.26 5.72
N PRO A 158 5.11 -7.45 6.30
CA PRO A 158 4.20 -8.08 7.26
C PRO A 158 4.25 -7.35 8.62
N GLY A 159 3.10 -7.23 9.27
CA GLY A 159 2.99 -6.66 10.63
C GLY A 159 2.06 -5.46 10.73
N GLU A 160 2.16 -4.73 11.84
CA GLU A 160 1.38 -3.50 12.02
C GLU A 160 1.92 -2.39 11.11
N THR A 161 1.02 -1.76 10.36
CA THR A 161 1.35 -0.64 9.50
C THR A 161 2.06 0.47 10.28
N PRO A 162 3.26 0.94 9.88
CA PRO A 162 4.03 1.92 10.64
C PRO A 162 3.49 3.34 10.43
N TRP A 163 2.24 3.58 10.81
CA TRP A 163 1.52 4.83 10.57
C TRP A 163 2.26 6.05 11.14
N ALA A 164 2.94 5.92 12.28
CA ALA A 164 3.71 7.03 12.84
C ALA A 164 4.91 7.42 11.96
N ALA A 165 5.58 6.45 11.32
CA ALA A 165 6.64 6.70 10.35
C ALA A 165 6.07 7.33 9.08
N ILE A 166 4.94 6.83 8.59
CA ILE A 166 4.24 7.38 7.42
C ILE A 166 3.90 8.87 7.65
N ILE A 167 3.29 9.20 8.80
CA ILE A 167 2.96 10.59 9.12
C ILE A 167 4.23 11.45 9.26
N SER A 168 5.32 10.90 9.82
CA SER A 168 6.59 11.62 9.93
C SER A 168 7.17 11.98 8.56
N ALA A 169 7.22 11.00 7.65
CA ALA A 169 7.73 11.18 6.30
C ALA A 169 6.92 12.22 5.51
N ILE A 170 5.59 12.20 5.67
CA ILE A 170 4.70 13.21 5.06
C ILE A 170 4.99 14.61 5.61
N VAL A 171 5.12 14.75 6.94
CA VAL A 171 5.37 16.06 7.56
C VAL A 171 6.75 16.60 7.19
N ALA A 172 7.76 15.73 7.10
CA ALA A 172 9.10 16.08 6.63
C ALA A 172 9.12 16.48 5.15
N GLY A 173 8.23 15.90 4.33
CA GLY A 173 8.18 16.12 2.89
C GLY A 173 8.98 15.10 2.08
N ASP A 174 9.38 13.99 2.71
CA ASP A 174 10.14 12.90 2.07
C ASP A 174 9.23 11.97 1.24
N VAL A 175 7.92 12.20 1.31
CA VAL A 175 6.89 11.46 0.57
C VAL A 175 5.90 12.46 -0.01
N GLU A 176 5.70 12.38 -1.33
CA GLU A 176 4.66 13.15 -2.00
C GLU A 176 3.28 12.52 -1.77
N ILE A 177 2.31 13.35 -1.38
CA ILE A 177 0.94 12.92 -1.12
C ILE A 177 -0.06 13.75 -1.90
N LEU A 178 -1.15 13.08 -2.29
CA LEU A 178 -2.25 13.65 -3.05
C LEU A 178 -3.54 13.67 -2.22
N ASP A 179 -4.30 14.76 -2.28
CA ASP A 179 -5.65 14.89 -1.74
C ASP A 179 -6.67 14.41 -2.77
N LYS A 180 -7.46 13.40 -2.41
CA LYS A 180 -8.57 12.88 -3.23
C LYS A 180 -9.80 13.80 -3.30
N GLY A 181 -9.71 15.04 -2.81
CA GLY A 181 -10.82 16.01 -2.78
C GLY A 181 -11.92 15.63 -1.79
N THR A 182 -11.73 14.56 -1.04
CA THR A 182 -12.57 14.18 0.09
C THR A 182 -11.82 14.65 1.32
N LYS A 183 -12.01 15.91 1.75
CA LYS A 183 -11.55 16.40 3.07
C LYS A 183 -12.31 15.70 4.21
N SER A 184 -12.36 14.38 4.18
CA SER A 184 -12.80 13.53 5.27
C SER A 184 -11.66 13.50 6.29
N ARG A 185 -12.00 13.46 7.57
CA ARG A 185 -11.02 13.38 8.68
C ARG A 185 -10.28 12.04 8.75
N ASN A 186 -10.31 11.25 7.68
CA ASN A 186 -9.71 9.93 7.64
C ASN A 186 -8.50 9.92 6.69
N LEU A 187 -7.34 10.27 7.25
CA LEU A 187 -6.07 10.37 6.49
C LEU A 187 -5.81 9.13 5.63
N ARG A 188 -6.09 7.94 6.18
CA ARG A 188 -5.85 6.64 5.53
C ARG A 188 -6.48 6.50 4.14
N PHE A 189 -7.66 7.08 3.94
CA PHE A 189 -8.44 6.94 2.70
C PHE A 189 -8.54 8.22 1.88
N SER A 190 -8.40 9.38 2.54
CA SER A 190 -8.47 10.68 1.87
C SER A 190 -7.14 11.10 1.24
N LEU A 191 -6.02 10.60 1.75
CA LEU A 191 -4.71 10.80 1.11
C LEU A 191 -4.38 9.66 0.16
N ALA A 192 -3.59 9.98 -0.86
CA ALA A 192 -3.17 9.08 -1.90
C ALA A 192 -1.73 9.30 -2.33
N VAL A 193 -1.19 8.33 -3.05
CA VAL A 193 0.15 8.35 -3.65
C VAL A 193 0.02 7.88 -5.09
N GLU A 194 0.83 8.44 -5.97
CA GLU A 194 0.94 7.98 -7.36
C GLU A 194 1.93 6.81 -7.46
N ASP A 195 3.13 6.98 -6.92
CA ASP A 195 4.19 5.97 -6.90
C ASP A 195 4.28 5.28 -5.52
N VAL A 196 3.94 3.99 -5.50
CA VAL A 196 3.97 3.17 -4.28
C VAL A 196 5.39 2.80 -3.87
N ASP A 197 6.31 2.63 -4.83
CA ASP A 197 7.69 2.22 -4.54
C ASP A 197 8.47 3.42 -3.96
N ALA A 198 8.31 4.61 -4.54
CA ALA A 198 8.87 5.85 -3.98
C ALA A 198 8.29 6.15 -2.58
N PHE A 199 6.99 5.93 -2.37
CA PHE A 199 6.36 6.03 -1.05
C PHE A 199 7.02 5.09 -0.03
N VAL A 200 7.19 3.80 -0.38
CA VAL A 200 7.80 2.82 0.52
C VAL A 200 9.25 3.21 0.87
N ALA A 201 10.02 3.70 -0.12
CA ALA A 201 11.38 4.16 0.09
C ALA A 201 11.44 5.34 1.08
N GLY A 202 10.66 6.40 0.86
CA GLY A 202 10.63 7.57 1.73
C GLY A 202 10.14 7.27 3.14
N VAL A 203 9.15 6.38 3.30
CA VAL A 203 8.68 5.95 4.64
C VAL A 203 9.74 5.14 5.37
N SER A 204 10.49 4.28 4.67
CA SER A 204 11.51 3.41 5.27
C SER A 204 12.58 4.19 6.03
N GLU A 205 12.94 5.40 5.60
CA GLU A 205 13.89 6.28 6.31
C GLU A 205 13.37 6.72 7.69
N HIS A 206 12.05 6.75 7.85
CA HIS A 206 11.37 7.14 9.10
C HIS A 206 11.02 5.96 9.99
N VAL A 207 11.26 4.72 9.53
CA VAL A 207 11.04 3.50 10.34
C VAL A 207 12.20 3.34 11.32
N ILE A 208 12.22 4.18 12.36
CA ILE A 208 13.01 3.92 13.56
C ILE A 208 12.36 2.72 14.26
N GLY A 209 13.17 1.71 14.62
CA GLY A 209 12.75 0.55 15.40
C GLY A 209 12.09 0.99 16.71
N THR A 210 10.76 1.15 16.68
CA THR A 210 10.03 1.67 17.82
C THR A 210 9.69 0.48 18.71
N SER A 211 10.68 0.05 19.51
CA SER A 211 10.48 -0.87 20.63
C SER A 211 9.86 -0.12 21.81
N GLY A 212 8.69 0.48 21.59
CA GLY A 212 7.85 0.97 22.67
C GLY A 212 7.14 -0.22 23.30
N ASN A 213 7.19 -0.34 24.62
CA ASN A 213 6.54 -1.38 25.42
C ASN A 213 5.01 -1.19 25.46
N PHE A 214 4.38 -0.93 24.31
CA PHE A 214 2.96 -0.67 24.16
C PHE A 214 2.23 -1.98 23.86
N LYS A 215 1.38 -2.40 24.78
CA LYS A 215 0.49 -3.54 24.55
C LYS A 215 -0.56 -3.11 23.52
N PRO A 216 -0.68 -3.78 22.36
CA PRO A 216 -1.73 -3.44 21.40
C PRO A 216 -3.11 -3.56 22.07
N PRO A 217 -4.11 -2.78 21.62
CA PRO A 217 -5.46 -2.84 22.15
C PRO A 217 -5.96 -4.27 21.99
N GLU A 218 -6.65 -4.75 23.01
CA GLU A 218 -7.23 -6.10 22.97
C GLU A 218 -8.21 -6.24 21.81
N TRP A 219 -8.97 -5.18 21.52
CA TRP A 219 -10.02 -5.14 20.52
C TRP A 219 -9.76 -4.08 19.45
N ILE A 220 -9.90 -4.45 18.18
CA ILE A 220 -9.64 -3.62 17.01
C ILE A 220 -10.84 -3.52 16.08
N ALA A 221 -10.88 -2.40 15.35
CA ALA A 221 -11.87 -2.14 14.34
C ALA A 221 -11.63 -2.99 13.09
N GLN A 222 -12.67 -3.15 12.29
CA GLN A 222 -12.61 -3.90 11.04
C GLN A 222 -11.57 -3.38 10.05
N SER A 223 -11.35 -2.07 9.99
CA SER A 223 -10.35 -1.46 9.12
C SER A 223 -8.93 -1.85 9.53
N THR A 224 -8.64 -1.88 10.83
CA THR A 224 -7.35 -2.34 11.36
C THR A 224 -7.16 -3.83 11.11
N ALA A 225 -8.19 -4.66 11.28
CA ALA A 225 -8.11 -6.08 10.95
C ALA A 225 -7.84 -6.31 9.44
N ALA A 226 -8.45 -5.51 8.57
CA ALA A 226 -8.21 -5.58 7.12
C ALA A 226 -6.77 -5.22 6.75
N GLU A 227 -6.15 -4.28 7.46
CA GLU A 227 -4.74 -3.94 7.29
C GLU A 227 -3.82 -5.10 7.68
N ILE A 228 -4.02 -5.68 8.88
CA ILE A 228 -3.21 -6.81 9.39
C ILE A 228 -3.32 -8.02 8.47
N LEU A 229 -4.53 -8.31 7.96
CA LEU A 229 -4.76 -9.42 7.02
C LEU A 229 -4.43 -9.05 5.56
N HIS A 230 -3.96 -7.82 5.29
CA HIS A 230 -3.64 -7.31 3.96
C HIS A 230 -4.78 -7.42 2.92
N VAL A 231 -6.03 -7.35 3.36
CA VAL A 231 -7.26 -7.42 2.55
C VAL A 231 -8.07 -6.12 2.61
N ASN A 232 -9.21 -6.06 1.94
CA ASN A 232 -10.15 -4.95 2.06
C ASN A 232 -11.18 -5.20 3.18
N VAL A 233 -11.85 -4.14 3.64
CA VAL A 233 -12.85 -4.21 4.72
C VAL A 233 -13.98 -5.19 4.38
N ALA A 234 -14.46 -5.19 3.14
CA ALA A 234 -15.54 -6.07 2.71
C ALA A 234 -15.15 -7.56 2.77
N PHE A 235 -13.89 -7.89 2.49
CA PHE A 235 -13.34 -9.23 2.66
C PHE A 235 -13.39 -9.66 4.11
N VAL A 236 -12.98 -8.80 5.05
CA VAL A 236 -13.03 -9.10 6.50
C VAL A 236 -14.47 -9.40 6.94
N SER A 237 -15.45 -8.61 6.48
CA SER A 237 -16.88 -8.90 6.75
C SER A 237 -17.27 -10.29 6.28
N ARG A 238 -16.89 -10.66 5.05
CA ARG A 238 -17.22 -11.97 4.48
C ARG A 238 -16.52 -13.10 5.22
N LEU A 239 -15.25 -12.91 5.59
CA LEU A 239 -14.47 -13.89 6.34
C LEU A 239 -15.09 -14.17 7.70
N ALA A 240 -15.41 -13.12 8.46
CA ALA A 240 -16.04 -13.25 9.77
C ALA A 240 -17.43 -13.90 9.69
N HIS A 241 -18.18 -13.63 8.62
CA HIS A 241 -19.51 -14.23 8.42
C HIS A 241 -19.44 -15.71 7.99
N ALA A 242 -18.57 -16.04 7.03
CA ALA A 242 -18.50 -17.39 6.46
C ALA A 242 -17.65 -18.36 7.29
N ARG A 243 -16.68 -17.85 8.06
CA ARG A 243 -15.73 -18.63 8.88
C ARG A 243 -15.60 -18.02 10.28
N PRO A 244 -16.68 -17.96 11.09
CA PRO A 244 -16.66 -17.35 12.42
C PRO A 244 -15.69 -18.03 13.39
N GLU A 245 -15.33 -19.29 13.15
CA GLU A 245 -14.32 -20.04 13.89
C GLU A 245 -12.89 -19.55 13.65
N LEU A 246 -12.63 -18.93 12.49
CA LEU A 246 -11.33 -18.33 12.16
C LEU A 246 -11.25 -16.86 12.55
N LEU A 247 -12.38 -16.14 12.52
CA LEU A 247 -12.42 -14.72 12.84
C LEU A 247 -13.70 -14.34 13.62
N PRO A 248 -13.74 -14.61 14.94
CA PRO A 248 -14.91 -14.36 15.76
C PRO A 248 -15.11 -12.85 16.04
N GLN A 249 -16.36 -12.41 16.01
CA GLN A 249 -16.78 -11.04 16.36
C GLN A 249 -17.30 -11.00 17.80
N ARG A 250 -16.41 -10.70 18.76
CA ARG A 250 -16.74 -10.72 20.21
C ARG A 250 -16.48 -9.41 20.93
N GLY A 251 -15.84 -8.46 20.25
CA GLY A 251 -15.43 -7.20 20.85
C GLY A 251 -16.56 -6.18 20.98
N PRO A 252 -16.37 -5.14 21.81
CA PRO A 252 -17.39 -4.14 22.08
C PRO A 252 -17.55 -3.16 20.91
N GLY A 253 -18.80 -2.75 20.65
CA GLY A 253 -19.14 -1.63 19.77
C GLY A 253 -18.52 -1.74 18.36
N PHE A 254 -17.71 -0.75 17.98
CA PHE A 254 -17.08 -0.67 16.65
C PHE A 254 -15.72 -1.38 16.55
N THR A 255 -15.29 -2.08 17.60
CA THR A 255 -14.04 -2.86 17.64
C THR A 255 -14.34 -4.34 17.91
N PRO A 256 -14.90 -5.09 16.96
CA PRO A 256 -15.42 -6.42 17.23
C PRO A 256 -14.35 -7.53 17.23
N TYR A 257 -13.12 -7.26 16.79
CA TYR A 257 -12.11 -8.30 16.56
C TYR A 257 -11.00 -8.25 17.61
N SER A 258 -10.57 -9.42 18.10
CA SER A 258 -9.40 -9.51 18.98
C SER A 258 -8.11 -9.30 18.16
N THR A 259 -7.22 -8.44 18.64
CA THR A 259 -5.93 -8.19 17.96
C THR A 259 -5.08 -9.45 17.87
N MET A 260 -5.03 -10.24 18.96
CA MET A 260 -4.24 -11.47 19.02
C MET A 260 -4.75 -12.50 18.01
N GLU A 261 -6.07 -12.64 17.87
CA GLU A 261 -6.66 -13.63 16.96
C GLU A 261 -6.47 -13.22 15.50
N VAL A 262 -6.60 -11.94 15.19
CA VAL A 262 -6.34 -11.42 13.84
C VAL A 262 -4.86 -11.60 13.47
N GLN A 263 -3.94 -11.33 14.39
CA GLN A 263 -2.51 -11.56 14.18
C GLN A 263 -2.18 -13.04 14.01
N ALA A 264 -2.76 -13.92 14.83
CA ALA A 264 -2.59 -15.37 14.69
C ALA A 264 -3.10 -15.86 13.33
N LEU A 265 -4.26 -15.36 12.89
CA LEU A 265 -4.82 -15.67 11.57
C LEU A 265 -3.91 -15.20 10.43
N ALA A 266 -3.35 -13.99 10.54
CA ALA A 266 -2.37 -13.47 9.57
C ALA A 266 -1.06 -14.27 9.55
N GLY A 267 -0.67 -14.86 10.68
CA GLY A 267 0.49 -15.75 10.78
C GLY A 267 0.27 -17.11 10.11
N VAL A 268 -0.96 -17.64 10.15
CA VAL A 268 -1.30 -18.95 9.56
C VAL A 268 -1.68 -18.82 8.08
N TYR A 269 -2.43 -17.78 7.72
CA TYR A 269 -2.99 -17.60 6.38
C TYR A 269 -2.40 -16.39 5.66
N ILE A 270 -2.31 -16.52 4.34
CA ILE A 270 -1.98 -15.45 3.42
C ILE A 270 -3.05 -15.36 2.32
N PHE A 271 -3.43 -14.15 1.96
CA PHE A 271 -4.51 -13.90 1.00
C PHE A 271 -3.98 -13.40 -0.34
N VAL A 272 -4.75 -13.61 -1.41
CA VAL A 272 -4.38 -13.24 -2.79
C VAL A 272 -3.86 -11.81 -2.92
N ALA A 273 -4.45 -10.86 -2.20
CA ALA A 273 -4.04 -9.45 -2.25
C ALA A 273 -2.63 -9.21 -1.69
N GLU A 274 -2.22 -9.95 -0.66
CA GLU A 274 -0.86 -9.89 -0.12
C GLU A 274 0.14 -10.54 -1.08
N ILE A 275 -0.18 -11.74 -1.57
CA ILE A 275 0.67 -12.50 -2.50
C ILE A 275 0.93 -11.70 -3.77
N ALA A 276 -0.14 -11.14 -4.37
CA ALA A 276 -0.06 -10.33 -5.59
C ALA A 276 0.88 -9.13 -5.40
N ARG A 277 0.77 -8.45 -4.25
CA ARG A 277 1.60 -7.29 -3.93
C ARG A 277 3.07 -7.68 -3.76
N ARG A 278 3.35 -8.71 -2.96
CA ARG A 278 4.71 -9.18 -2.68
C ARG A 278 5.40 -9.74 -3.93
N SER A 279 4.69 -10.48 -4.77
CA SER A 279 5.23 -11.08 -6.01
C SER A 279 5.24 -10.14 -7.21
N GLY A 280 4.55 -8.99 -7.14
CA GLY A 280 4.28 -8.15 -8.31
C GLY A 280 3.32 -8.79 -9.34
N MET A 281 2.70 -9.92 -9.02
CA MET A 281 1.74 -10.57 -9.92
C MET A 281 0.38 -9.86 -9.91
N HIS A 282 -0.30 -9.91 -11.05
CA HIS A 282 -1.70 -9.50 -11.10
C HIS A 282 -2.56 -10.44 -10.22
N PRO A 283 -3.49 -9.94 -9.37
CA PRO A 283 -4.26 -10.76 -8.43
C PRO A 283 -4.97 -11.97 -9.07
N ARG A 284 -5.49 -11.82 -10.29
CA ARG A 284 -6.13 -12.93 -11.03
C ARG A 284 -5.18 -14.07 -11.43
N ARG A 285 -3.87 -13.82 -11.53
CA ARG A 285 -2.88 -14.84 -11.88
C ARG A 285 -2.43 -15.66 -10.67
N VAL A 286 -2.54 -15.09 -9.47
CA VAL A 286 -2.07 -15.73 -8.23
C VAL A 286 -2.72 -17.11 -8.01
N PRO A 287 -4.05 -17.29 -8.11
CA PRO A 287 -4.65 -18.61 -7.90
C PRO A 287 -4.17 -19.66 -8.91
N THR A 288 -4.00 -19.28 -10.17
CA THR A 288 -3.48 -20.18 -11.22
C THR A 288 -2.03 -20.55 -10.95
N TRP A 289 -1.19 -19.58 -10.59
CA TRP A 289 0.21 -19.82 -10.25
C TRP A 289 0.35 -20.76 -9.05
N LEU A 290 -0.42 -20.54 -7.97
CA LEU A 290 -0.41 -21.43 -6.82
C LEU A 290 -0.85 -22.85 -7.18
N ARG A 291 -1.91 -22.98 -7.99
CA ARG A 291 -2.40 -24.29 -8.46
C ARG A 291 -1.35 -25.03 -9.30
N SER A 292 -0.62 -24.34 -10.17
CA SER A 292 0.49 -24.92 -10.94
C SER A 292 1.64 -25.40 -10.08
N ASN A 293 1.78 -24.87 -8.85
CA ASN A 293 2.75 -25.30 -7.85
C ASN A 293 2.13 -26.26 -6.79
N GLY A 294 0.95 -26.83 -7.06
CA GLY A 294 0.31 -27.79 -6.16
C GLY A 294 -0.30 -27.19 -4.88
N VAL A 295 -0.41 -25.86 -4.79
CA VAL A 295 -0.98 -25.18 -3.63
C VAL A 295 -2.46 -24.85 -3.88
N HIS A 296 -3.33 -25.37 -3.01
CA HIS A 296 -4.77 -25.17 -3.06
C HIS A 296 -5.26 -24.25 -1.93
N PRO A 297 -6.34 -23.49 -2.13
CA PRO A 297 -6.89 -22.63 -1.10
C PRO A 297 -7.61 -23.44 -0.02
N GLU A 298 -7.37 -23.13 1.25
CA GLU A 298 -8.17 -23.67 2.38
C GLU A 298 -9.39 -22.82 2.70
N ILE A 299 -9.33 -21.55 2.31
CA ILE A 299 -10.42 -20.59 2.47
C ILE A 299 -10.86 -20.17 1.07
N ALA A 300 -12.14 -20.35 0.78
CA ALA A 300 -12.80 -19.82 -0.42
C ALA A 300 -14.14 -19.22 0.01
N LEU A 301 -14.20 -17.89 0.16
CA LEU A 301 -15.38 -17.22 0.73
C LEU A 301 -16.51 -17.03 -0.28
N GLN A 302 -16.20 -17.16 -1.57
CA GLN A 302 -17.13 -16.99 -2.68
C GLN A 302 -16.75 -17.93 -3.82
N GLU A 303 -17.68 -18.19 -4.74
CA GLU A 303 -17.42 -18.99 -5.92
C GLU A 303 -16.27 -18.39 -6.74
N ASN A 304 -15.16 -19.13 -6.83
CA ASN A 304 -13.93 -18.78 -7.54
C ASN A 304 -13.27 -17.44 -7.17
N ARG A 305 -13.51 -16.91 -5.97
CA ARG A 305 -12.90 -15.66 -5.51
C ARG A 305 -12.73 -15.63 -3.99
N ASP A 306 -12.00 -14.62 -3.52
CA ASP A 306 -11.69 -14.41 -2.10
C ASP A 306 -11.01 -15.62 -1.44
N PHE A 307 -9.87 -16.01 -1.99
CA PHE A 307 -9.09 -17.15 -1.52
C PHE A 307 -8.11 -16.81 -0.40
N GLY A 308 -7.98 -17.72 0.56
CA GLY A 308 -6.92 -17.75 1.57
C GLY A 308 -6.16 -19.08 1.51
N TYR A 309 -4.86 -19.00 1.70
CA TYR A 309 -3.92 -20.11 1.58
C TYR A 309 -3.09 -20.23 2.86
N LEU A 310 -2.63 -21.44 3.19
CA LEU A 310 -1.66 -21.60 4.27
C LEU A 310 -0.38 -20.85 3.92
N ARG A 311 0.04 -19.96 4.82
CA ARG A 311 1.26 -19.18 4.68
C ARG A 311 2.48 -20.09 4.53
N LEU A 312 2.55 -21.17 5.30
CA LEU A 312 3.63 -22.16 5.24
C LEU A 312 3.84 -22.75 3.83
N ALA A 313 2.76 -22.97 3.08
CA ALA A 313 2.83 -23.52 1.72
C ALA A 313 3.21 -22.46 0.67
N VAL A 314 2.89 -21.18 0.92
CA VAL A 314 3.07 -20.09 -0.05
C VAL A 314 4.41 -19.37 0.11
N GLU A 315 4.90 -19.19 1.34
CA GLU A 315 6.11 -18.40 1.63
C GLU A 315 7.37 -18.88 0.87
N PRO A 316 7.65 -20.21 0.75
CA PRO A 316 8.79 -20.66 -0.03
C PRO A 316 8.71 -20.25 -1.51
N LEU A 317 7.54 -20.49 -2.13
CA LEU A 317 7.28 -20.14 -3.54
C LEU A 317 7.34 -18.63 -3.76
N LEU A 318 6.84 -17.86 -2.79
CA LEU A 318 6.83 -16.41 -2.84
C LEU A 318 8.26 -15.86 -2.74
N THR A 319 9.10 -16.44 -1.87
CA THR A 319 10.51 -16.07 -1.73
C THR A 319 11.28 -16.32 -3.03
N GLU A 320 11.06 -17.47 -3.67
CA GLU A 320 11.66 -17.82 -4.95
C GLU A 320 11.27 -16.82 -6.05
N VAL A 321 9.97 -16.56 -6.23
CA VAL A 321 9.48 -15.61 -7.25
C VAL A 321 9.96 -14.18 -7.01
N ILE A 322 10.03 -13.74 -5.75
CA ILE A 322 10.56 -12.41 -5.42
C ILE A 322 12.03 -12.33 -5.82
N GLY A 323 12.82 -13.36 -5.48
CA GLY A 323 14.22 -13.47 -5.88
C GLY A 323 14.41 -13.44 -7.39
N GLU A 324 13.64 -14.24 -8.13
CA GLU A 324 13.67 -14.23 -9.60
C GLU A 324 13.32 -12.85 -10.17
N THR A 325 12.28 -12.21 -9.62
CA THR A 325 11.81 -10.91 -10.10
C THR A 325 12.84 -9.81 -9.82
N ALA A 326 13.48 -9.85 -8.66
CA ALA A 326 14.59 -8.96 -8.32
C ALA A 326 15.78 -9.17 -9.27
N GLY A 327 16.15 -10.42 -9.55
CA GLY A 327 17.20 -10.76 -10.52
C GLY A 327 16.87 -10.26 -11.93
N LYS A 328 15.63 -10.44 -12.40
CA LYS A 328 15.14 -9.93 -13.69
C LYS A 328 15.17 -8.40 -13.78
N LYS A 329 14.87 -7.70 -12.68
CA LYS A 329 14.97 -6.24 -12.59
C LYS A 329 16.43 -5.77 -12.58
N ALA A 330 17.32 -6.45 -11.86
CA ALA A 330 18.75 -6.14 -11.84
C ALA A 330 19.38 -6.31 -13.24
N ALA A 331 19.12 -7.44 -13.91
CA ALA A 331 19.58 -7.67 -15.28
C ALA A 331 19.03 -6.65 -16.29
N LEU A 332 17.84 -6.10 -16.04
CA LEU A 332 17.26 -5.03 -16.85
C LEU A 332 17.96 -3.69 -16.63
N ALA A 333 18.40 -3.40 -15.41
CA ALA A 333 19.16 -2.18 -15.10
C ALA A 333 20.57 -2.19 -15.71
N GLU A 334 21.19 -3.37 -15.84
CA GLU A 334 22.52 -3.53 -16.47
C GLU A 334 22.49 -3.60 -18.00
N ALA A 335 21.32 -3.79 -18.60
CA ALA A 335 21.20 -3.96 -20.05
C ALA A 335 21.41 -2.64 -20.82
N PRO A 336 21.93 -2.71 -22.07
CA PRO A 336 22.07 -1.53 -22.91
C PRO A 336 20.75 -0.76 -23.08
N GLU A 337 20.84 0.56 -23.05
CA GLU A 337 19.67 1.42 -23.18
C GLU A 337 19.13 1.38 -24.61
N THR A 338 17.93 0.83 -24.77
CA THR A 338 17.21 0.70 -26.05
C THR A 338 15.75 1.05 -25.84
N VAL A 339 14.99 1.22 -26.91
CA VAL A 339 13.53 1.43 -26.82
C VAL A 339 12.85 0.27 -26.10
N ARG A 340 13.30 -0.97 -26.33
CA ARG A 340 12.79 -2.17 -25.66
C ARG A 340 13.10 -2.16 -24.17
N THR A 341 14.35 -1.91 -23.77
CA THR A 341 14.74 -1.94 -22.36
C THR A 341 14.09 -0.81 -21.58
N ARG A 342 13.99 0.40 -22.14
CA ARG A 342 13.21 1.51 -21.55
C ARG A 342 11.73 1.18 -21.39
N PHE A 343 11.11 0.57 -22.41
CA PHE A 343 9.71 0.14 -22.32
C PHE A 343 9.50 -0.90 -21.20
N ILE A 344 10.35 -1.93 -21.15
CA ILE A 344 10.27 -2.97 -20.12
C ILE A 344 10.52 -2.36 -18.74
N ALA A 345 11.48 -1.44 -18.59
CA ALA A 345 11.79 -0.76 -17.33
C ALA A 345 10.60 0.05 -16.82
N ALA A 346 9.97 0.86 -17.68
CA ALA A 346 8.76 1.60 -17.32
C ALA A 346 7.63 0.66 -16.87
N VAL A 347 7.43 -0.46 -17.56
CA VAL A 347 6.41 -1.45 -17.17
C VAL A 347 6.78 -2.17 -15.87
N ALA A 348 8.07 -2.47 -15.64
CA ALA A 348 8.57 -3.09 -14.42
C ALA A 348 8.45 -2.17 -13.19
N ALA A 349 8.46 -0.84 -13.42
CA ALA A 349 8.16 0.20 -12.45
C ALA A 349 6.65 0.47 -12.28
N GLY A 350 5.78 -0.32 -12.92
CA GLY A 350 4.32 -0.25 -12.72
C GLY A 350 3.55 0.55 -13.77
N ALA A 351 4.21 1.09 -14.80
CA ALA A 351 3.50 1.78 -15.87
C ALA A 351 2.61 0.82 -16.69
N GLY A 352 1.44 1.31 -17.11
CA GLY A 352 0.49 0.52 -17.89
C GLY A 352 1.02 0.22 -19.30
N PRO A 353 1.22 -1.06 -19.70
CA PRO A 353 1.91 -1.41 -20.94
C PRO A 353 1.31 -0.79 -22.21
N LYS A 354 -0.02 -0.67 -22.28
CA LYS A 354 -0.72 -0.07 -23.42
C LYS A 354 -0.51 1.43 -23.52
N ALA A 355 -0.58 2.13 -22.38
CA ALA A 355 -0.36 3.57 -22.33
C ALA A 355 1.10 3.92 -22.62
N THR A 356 2.04 3.19 -22.03
CA THR A 356 3.48 3.34 -22.27
C THR A 356 3.82 3.07 -23.73
N ALA A 357 3.25 2.02 -24.35
CA ALA A 357 3.49 1.74 -25.76
C ALA A 357 2.98 2.88 -26.66
N GLY A 358 1.78 3.41 -26.37
CA GLY A 358 1.23 4.56 -27.09
C GLY A 358 2.11 5.81 -26.96
N ALA A 359 2.58 6.12 -25.76
CA ALA A 359 3.46 7.27 -25.50
C ALA A 359 4.83 7.15 -26.19
N MET A 360 5.33 5.92 -26.36
CA MET A 360 6.61 5.63 -27.03
C MET A 360 6.49 5.39 -28.55
N GLY A 361 5.29 5.49 -29.12
CA GLY A 361 5.06 5.21 -30.55
C GLY A 361 5.24 3.73 -30.94
N LEU A 362 5.07 2.81 -29.98
CA LEU A 362 5.29 1.37 -30.17
C LEU A 362 3.99 0.62 -30.51
N PRO A 363 4.02 -0.35 -31.46
CA PRO A 363 2.91 -1.27 -31.66
C PRO A 363 2.64 -2.10 -30.40
N TYR A 364 1.42 -1.99 -29.83
CA TYR A 364 1.08 -2.65 -28.57
C TYR A 364 1.32 -4.18 -28.58
N ARG A 365 1.07 -4.85 -29.72
CA ARG A 365 1.29 -6.30 -29.85
C ARG A 365 2.77 -6.68 -29.67
N GLN A 366 3.68 -5.89 -30.22
CA GLN A 366 5.12 -6.10 -30.08
C GLN A 366 5.57 -5.80 -28.65
N ALA A 367 5.13 -4.67 -28.10
CA ALA A 367 5.44 -4.24 -26.74
C ALA A 367 4.95 -5.27 -25.69
N LYS A 368 3.73 -5.80 -25.85
CA LYS A 368 3.18 -6.88 -25.03
C LYS A 368 4.07 -8.12 -25.07
N ARG A 369 4.53 -8.53 -26.25
CA ARG A 369 5.41 -9.69 -26.42
C ARG A 369 6.76 -9.50 -25.71
N TRP A 370 7.34 -8.29 -25.74
CA TRP A 370 8.57 -8.00 -25.00
C TRP A 370 8.41 -8.19 -23.50
N VAL A 371 7.29 -7.74 -22.93
CA VAL A 371 6.98 -7.91 -21.49
C VAL A 371 6.71 -9.38 -21.14
N GLU A 372 6.01 -10.11 -22.00
CA GLU A 372 5.77 -11.55 -21.81
C GLU A 372 7.10 -12.33 -21.79
N VAL A 373 7.95 -12.12 -22.80
CA VAL A 373 9.26 -12.76 -22.88
C VAL A 373 10.15 -12.39 -21.69
N TRP A 374 10.19 -11.13 -21.29
CA TRP A 374 10.96 -10.70 -20.11
C TRP A 374 10.45 -11.34 -18.81
N ARG A 375 9.12 -11.43 -18.62
CA ARG A 375 8.54 -12.08 -17.43
C ARG A 375 8.85 -13.57 -17.37
N GLU A 376 8.77 -14.25 -18.52
CA GLU A 376 9.00 -15.69 -18.63
C GLU A 376 10.48 -16.06 -18.51
N THR A 377 11.36 -15.33 -19.21
CA THR A 377 12.77 -15.75 -19.40
C THR A 377 13.79 -14.81 -18.78
N GLY A 378 13.39 -13.62 -18.35
CA GLY A 378 14.31 -12.55 -17.97
C GLY A 378 15.06 -11.93 -19.15
N ALA A 379 14.78 -12.33 -20.40
CA ALA A 379 15.51 -11.82 -21.55
C ALA A 379 15.15 -10.36 -21.87
N VAL A 380 16.12 -9.48 -21.62
CA VAL A 380 15.99 -8.03 -21.79
C VAL A 380 16.31 -7.60 -23.22
N VAL A 381 17.31 -8.22 -23.84
CA VAL A 381 17.77 -7.94 -25.20
C VAL A 381 16.99 -8.78 -26.21
N GLU A 382 16.78 -8.27 -27.43
CA GLU A 382 16.35 -9.12 -28.53
C GLU A 382 17.33 -10.27 -28.72
N ARG A 383 16.83 -11.52 -28.78
CA ARG A 383 17.64 -12.59 -29.36
C ARG A 383 18.00 -12.12 -30.76
N LYS A 384 19.30 -12.01 -31.06
CA LYS A 384 19.76 -11.82 -32.44
C LYS A 384 19.01 -12.88 -33.27
N HIS A 385 18.21 -12.46 -34.24
CA HIS A 385 17.65 -13.39 -35.20
C HIS A 385 18.82 -13.97 -36.00
N GLY A 386 19.24 -15.17 -35.62
CA GLY A 386 20.38 -15.90 -36.17
C GLY A 386 20.88 -16.90 -35.14
N VAL A 387 21.35 -18.06 -35.61
CA VAL A 387 21.85 -19.23 -34.85
C VAL A 387 20.73 -20.22 -34.46
N ARG A 388 20.56 -21.39 -35.08
CA ARG A 388 21.37 -22.16 -36.06
C ARG A 388 20.38 -22.75 -37.08
N SER A 389 20.57 -22.48 -38.37
CA SER A 389 19.87 -23.26 -39.38
C SER A 389 20.44 -24.68 -39.34
N GLN A 390 19.63 -25.73 -39.52
CA GLN A 390 20.17 -27.08 -39.69
C GLN A 390 21.19 -27.16 -40.85
N LEU A 391 21.16 -26.19 -41.77
CA LEU A 391 22.12 -26.05 -42.87
C LEU A 391 23.49 -25.52 -42.44
N ASP A 392 23.62 -24.91 -41.25
CA ASP A 392 24.91 -24.44 -40.72
C ASP A 392 25.86 -25.61 -40.44
N ASP A 393 25.33 -26.73 -39.97
CA ASP A 393 26.11 -27.97 -39.74
C ASP A 393 26.53 -28.65 -41.08
N HIS A 394 26.10 -28.10 -42.21
CA HIS A 394 26.39 -28.61 -43.56
C HIS A 394 27.15 -27.60 -44.45
N GLU A 395 27.72 -26.53 -43.88
CA GLU A 395 28.49 -25.54 -44.64
C GLU A 395 29.64 -26.17 -45.43
N ASP A 396 30.50 -26.97 -44.77
CA ASP A 396 31.65 -27.61 -45.41
C ASP A 396 31.23 -28.54 -46.55
N PHE A 397 30.10 -29.22 -46.39
CA PHE A 397 29.54 -30.08 -47.42
C PHE A 397 29.04 -29.27 -48.62
N LEU A 398 28.29 -28.20 -48.38
CA LEU A 398 27.79 -27.33 -49.46
C LEU A 398 28.95 -26.68 -50.22
N ARG A 399 29.99 -26.24 -49.49
CA ARG A 399 31.20 -25.66 -50.08
C ARG A 399 31.95 -26.68 -50.94
N LYS A 400 32.12 -27.91 -50.44
CA LYS A 400 32.74 -29.00 -51.20
C LYS A 400 31.91 -29.41 -52.41
N LEU A 401 30.59 -29.53 -52.26
CA LEU A 401 29.69 -29.93 -53.35
C LEU A 401 29.72 -28.94 -54.51
N VAL A 402 29.71 -27.63 -54.22
CA VAL A 402 29.81 -26.58 -55.25
C VAL A 402 31.22 -26.48 -55.82
N ALA A 403 32.26 -26.73 -55.03
CA ALA A 403 33.64 -26.76 -55.53
C ALA A 403 33.89 -27.96 -56.47
N ASP A 404 33.37 -29.15 -56.12
CA ASP A 404 33.50 -30.38 -56.91
C ASP A 404 32.62 -30.32 -58.17
N GLN A 405 31.51 -29.55 -58.14
CA GLN A 405 30.59 -29.38 -59.27
C GLN A 405 30.17 -27.91 -59.45
N PRO A 406 31.00 -27.07 -60.09
CA PRO A 406 30.73 -25.63 -60.22
C PRO A 406 29.44 -25.25 -60.97
N THR A 407 28.89 -26.17 -61.77
CA THR A 407 27.64 -26.00 -62.54
C THR A 407 26.42 -26.65 -61.87
N ILE A 408 26.53 -27.06 -60.61
CA ILE A 408 25.43 -27.74 -59.89
C ILE A 408 24.23 -26.80 -59.72
N LYS A 409 23.03 -27.35 -59.94
CA LYS A 409 21.77 -26.58 -59.81
C LYS A 409 21.23 -26.60 -58.39
N LEU A 410 20.49 -25.57 -58.01
CA LEU A 410 19.87 -25.48 -56.68
C LEU A 410 18.95 -26.67 -56.37
N ALA A 411 18.30 -27.26 -57.39
CA ALA A 411 17.49 -28.46 -57.24
C ALA A 411 18.33 -29.70 -56.86
N GLU A 412 19.53 -29.83 -57.41
CA GLU A 412 20.45 -30.93 -57.13
C GLU A 412 21.09 -30.78 -55.74
N ILE A 413 21.40 -29.54 -55.33
CA ILE A 413 21.81 -29.22 -53.95
C ILE A 413 20.70 -29.57 -52.96
N TYR A 414 19.44 -29.30 -53.33
CA TYR A 414 18.29 -29.66 -52.51
C TYR A 414 18.18 -31.17 -52.30
N GLU A 415 18.25 -31.98 -53.36
CA GLU A 415 18.23 -33.44 -53.24
C GLU A 415 19.43 -33.99 -52.45
N ALA A 416 20.62 -33.41 -52.62
CA ALA A 416 21.81 -33.82 -51.88
C ALA A 416 21.70 -33.54 -50.36
N ILE A 417 21.01 -32.47 -49.98
CA ILE A 417 20.77 -32.11 -48.57
C ILE A 417 19.62 -32.91 -47.95
N THR A 418 18.51 -33.12 -48.68
CA THR A 418 17.39 -33.94 -48.20
C THR A 418 17.76 -35.42 -48.13
N GLY A 419 18.59 -35.92 -49.05
CA GLY A 419 19.17 -37.27 -49.02
C GLY A 419 20.05 -37.52 -47.80
N ARG A 420 20.52 -36.46 -47.12
CA ARG A 420 21.22 -36.51 -45.83
C ARG A 420 20.30 -36.42 -44.61
N GLY A 421 18.99 -36.44 -44.81
CA GLY A 421 17.98 -36.41 -43.75
C GLY A 421 17.62 -35.02 -43.23
N VAL A 422 18.08 -33.95 -43.88
CA VAL A 422 17.78 -32.56 -43.49
C VAL A 422 16.46 -32.11 -44.09
N LYS A 423 15.50 -31.72 -43.25
CA LYS A 423 14.23 -31.16 -43.70
C LYS A 423 14.39 -29.66 -43.98
N THR A 424 14.42 -29.28 -45.25
CA THR A 424 14.64 -27.88 -45.67
C THR A 424 13.81 -27.52 -46.90
N SER A 425 13.90 -26.27 -47.36
CA SER A 425 13.29 -25.79 -48.61
C SER A 425 14.37 -25.23 -49.54
N LYS A 426 14.10 -25.15 -50.86
CA LYS A 426 15.02 -24.53 -51.83
C LYS A 426 15.37 -23.08 -51.46
N THR A 427 14.40 -22.31 -50.97
CA THR A 427 14.59 -20.93 -50.48
C THR A 427 15.50 -20.88 -49.25
N SER A 428 15.36 -21.84 -48.32
CA SER A 428 16.22 -21.95 -47.14
C SER A 428 17.66 -22.29 -47.52
N ILE A 429 17.85 -23.17 -48.50
CA ILE A 429 19.17 -23.50 -49.06
C ILE A 429 19.79 -22.29 -49.74
N TRP A 430 19.02 -21.56 -50.56
CA TRP A 430 19.49 -20.33 -51.21
C TRP A 430 19.99 -19.29 -50.21
N ASN A 431 19.21 -19.03 -49.16
CA ASN A 431 19.59 -18.12 -48.10
C ASN A 431 20.83 -18.60 -47.34
N ALA A 432 20.99 -19.92 -47.18
CA ALA A 432 22.18 -20.50 -46.57
C ALA A 432 23.43 -20.35 -47.47
N LEU A 433 23.33 -20.63 -48.78
CA LEU A 433 24.43 -20.43 -49.74
C LEU A 433 24.87 -18.96 -49.78
N THR A 434 23.91 -18.03 -49.80
CA THR A 434 24.17 -16.59 -49.72
C THR A 434 24.89 -16.23 -48.42
N ARG A 435 24.47 -16.82 -47.30
CA ARG A 435 25.10 -16.62 -45.99
C ARG A 435 26.53 -17.18 -45.93
N PHE A 436 26.79 -18.32 -46.56
CA PHE A 436 28.12 -18.96 -46.62
C PHE A 436 29.05 -18.34 -47.68
N GLY A 437 28.55 -17.39 -48.47
CA GLY A 437 29.31 -16.78 -49.57
C GLY A 437 29.60 -17.73 -50.73
N ILE A 438 28.73 -18.71 -50.96
CA ILE A 438 28.85 -19.70 -52.04
C ILE A 438 28.02 -19.23 -53.23
N ALA A 439 28.67 -18.94 -54.36
CA ALA A 439 28.00 -18.52 -55.59
C ALA A 439 27.74 -19.73 -56.51
N LEU A 440 26.55 -19.78 -57.14
CA LEU A 440 26.23 -20.75 -58.19
C LEU A 440 26.39 -20.10 -59.57
N ALA A 441 26.95 -20.85 -60.52
CA ALA A 441 27.24 -20.35 -61.87
C ALA A 441 25.98 -20.12 -62.73
N ASP A 442 24.90 -20.86 -62.47
CA ASP A 442 23.69 -20.79 -63.29
C ASP A 442 22.63 -19.91 -62.61
N ARG A 443 22.48 -18.69 -63.13
CA ARG A 443 21.31 -17.86 -62.87
C ARG A 443 20.12 -18.53 -63.56
N ASP A 444 19.44 -19.44 -62.88
CA ASP A 444 18.14 -19.93 -63.34
C ASP A 444 17.20 -18.72 -63.53
N ALA A 445 16.97 -18.37 -64.79
CA ALA A 445 16.36 -17.15 -65.32
C ALA A 445 14.89 -16.91 -64.90
N ARG A 446 14.38 -17.59 -63.86
CA ARG A 446 13.01 -17.43 -63.35
C ARG A 446 12.91 -16.54 -62.12
N HIS A 447 13.95 -16.40 -61.30
CA HIS A 447 13.88 -15.56 -60.08
C HIS A 447 14.17 -14.07 -60.31
N ALA A 448 14.91 -13.71 -61.36
CA ALA A 448 15.13 -12.30 -61.71
C ALA A 448 13.83 -11.61 -62.17
N ALA A 449 12.90 -12.35 -62.79
CA ALA A 449 11.62 -11.82 -63.26
C ALA A 449 10.63 -11.53 -62.12
N ASP A 450 10.61 -12.34 -61.06
CA ASP A 450 9.71 -12.14 -59.91
C ASP A 450 10.12 -10.94 -59.04
N VAL A 451 11.43 -10.69 -58.91
CA VAL A 451 11.93 -9.52 -58.16
C VAL A 451 11.70 -8.21 -58.94
N GLN A 452 11.81 -8.24 -60.27
CA GLN A 452 11.57 -7.04 -61.09
C GLN A 452 10.07 -6.67 -61.18
N LYS A 453 9.17 -7.67 -61.14
CA LYS A 453 7.72 -7.44 -61.14
C LYS A 453 7.20 -6.88 -59.81
N LEU A 454 7.79 -7.29 -58.68
CA LEU A 454 7.50 -6.74 -57.35
C LEU A 454 8.01 -5.30 -57.14
N LEU A 455 8.97 -4.84 -57.95
CA LEU A 455 9.52 -3.48 -57.90
C LEU A 455 8.86 -2.51 -58.90
N SER A 456 8.04 -3.01 -59.83
CA SER A 456 7.25 -2.17 -60.76
C SER A 456 5.79 -1.97 -60.32
N GLU A 457 5.34 -2.71 -59.30
CA GLU A 457 3.98 -2.64 -58.72
C GLU A 457 3.98 -2.09 -57.28
N SER A 458 5.06 -1.44 -56.85
CA SER A 458 5.17 -0.62 -55.63
C SER A 458 5.78 0.72 -56.00
#